data_AF-A0A382YY76-F1
#
_entry.id   AF-A0A382YY76-F1
#
_cell.length_a   1.000
_cell.length_b   1.000
_cell.length_c   1.000
_cell.angle_alpha   90.00
_cell.angle_beta   90.00
_cell.angle_gamma   90.00
#
_symmetry.space_group_name_H-M   'P 1'
#
loop_
_entity.id
_entity.type
_entity.pdbx_description
1 polymer ?
#
loop_
_entity_poly.entity_id
_entity_poly.type
_entity_poly.pdbx_seq_one_letter_code
_entity_poly.pdbx_strand_id
1 'polypeptide(L)'
;KAKAKAQRISCVNNLKQIGIATRIYATDNQDRFPWQVPLLEGGSAEFLAKNKAVEVCAHWQALANELSNPKVVRCPRDGDRLQANTFDQNAPRGAAGRNITPFCTGKPEKHAKGAKSMSYFIAKGADEAKPNNLLSGDRNIEFGTFAKEGKLEPAKHIVFKKKFTTKKTPLWTQGIHEGQGDILLSDSSVQQASSSKLMQYMIDSSDSENEIMFPAGK
;
A
#
# COMPACT_ATOMS: atom_id res chain seq x y z
N LYS A 1 22.32 -12.71 5.83
CA LYS A 1 21.41 -13.56 5.02
C LYS A 1 20.20 -14.09 5.82
N ALA A 2 20.37 -14.72 6.98
CA ALA A 2 19.24 -15.26 7.77
C ALA A 2 18.20 -14.19 8.20
N LYS A 3 18.64 -13.04 8.76
CA LYS A 3 17.76 -11.93 9.14
C LYS A 3 16.92 -11.40 7.98
N ALA A 4 17.54 -11.21 6.81
CA ALA A 4 16.87 -10.76 5.59
C ALA A 4 15.75 -11.70 5.15
N LYS A 5 16.03 -13.01 5.17
CA LYS A 5 15.05 -14.06 4.85
C LYS A 5 13.88 -14.06 5.84
N ALA A 6 14.16 -13.96 7.14
CA ALA A 6 13.14 -13.88 8.18
C ALA A 6 12.24 -12.65 8.01
N GLN A 7 12.84 -11.48 7.77
CA GLN A 7 12.07 -10.25 7.54
C GLN A 7 11.21 -10.31 6.28
N ARG A 8 11.66 -10.99 5.21
CA ARG A 8 10.85 -11.22 4.01
C ARG A 8 9.68 -12.17 4.28
N ILE A 9 9.88 -13.24 5.05
CA ILE A 9 8.77 -14.09 5.51
C ILE A 9 7.75 -13.28 6.30
N SER A 10 8.20 -12.37 7.18
CA SER A 10 7.30 -11.46 7.89
C SER A 10 6.58 -10.48 6.95
N CYS A 11 7.24 -9.96 5.91
CA CYS A 11 6.60 -9.15 4.86
C CYS A 11 5.44 -9.91 4.20
N VAL A 12 5.71 -11.13 3.73
CA VAL A 12 4.69 -12.01 3.14
C VAL A 12 3.54 -12.28 4.11
N ASN A 13 3.83 -12.55 5.38
CA ASN A 13 2.80 -12.77 6.40
C ASN A 13 1.96 -11.52 6.68
N ASN A 14 2.57 -10.34 6.60
CA ASN A 14 1.87 -9.06 6.74
C ASN A 14 0.92 -8.83 5.56
N LEU A 15 1.37 -9.07 4.33
CA LEU A 15 0.52 -9.01 3.14
C LEU A 15 -0.62 -10.04 3.20
N LYS A 16 -0.38 -11.27 3.68
CA LYS A 16 -1.46 -12.26 3.87
C LYS A 16 -2.52 -11.79 4.87
N GLN A 17 -2.10 -11.19 6.00
CA GLN A 17 -3.04 -10.60 6.96
C GLN A 17 -3.85 -9.47 6.34
N ILE A 18 -3.22 -8.63 5.50
CA ILE A 18 -3.93 -7.58 4.73
C ILE A 18 -4.97 -8.19 3.79
N GLY A 19 -4.62 -9.25 3.05
CA GLY A 19 -5.55 -9.93 2.16
C GLY A 19 -6.77 -10.44 2.91
N ILE A 20 -6.53 -11.18 4.01
CA ILE A 20 -7.59 -11.71 4.87
C ILE A 20 -8.47 -10.58 5.42
N ALA A 21 -7.88 -9.52 5.97
CA ALA A 21 -8.61 -8.38 6.50
C ALA A 21 -9.48 -7.70 5.43
N THR A 22 -8.95 -7.54 4.22
CA THR A 22 -9.70 -6.96 3.09
C THR A 22 -10.90 -7.83 2.71
N ARG A 23 -10.79 -9.15 2.78
CA ARG A 23 -11.89 -10.08 2.50
C ARG A 23 -12.93 -10.14 3.61
N ILE A 24 -12.51 -10.08 4.87
CA ILE A 24 -13.45 -9.96 6.00
C ILE A 24 -14.27 -8.68 5.82
N TYR A 25 -13.61 -7.55 5.53
CA TYR A 25 -14.30 -6.30 5.22
C TYR A 25 -15.29 -6.46 4.06
N ALA A 26 -14.89 -7.10 2.95
CA ALA A 26 -15.74 -7.29 1.78
C ALA A 26 -17.01 -8.10 2.10
N THR A 27 -16.89 -9.12 2.95
CA THR A 27 -18.01 -9.96 3.40
C THR A 27 -19.13 -9.12 4.03
N ASP A 28 -18.75 -8.09 4.80
CA ASP A 28 -19.70 -7.18 5.46
C ASP A 28 -20.15 -6.01 4.56
N ASN A 29 -19.54 -5.83 3.39
CA ASN A 29 -19.69 -4.63 2.55
C ASN A 29 -20.12 -4.93 1.09
N GLN A 30 -20.85 -6.02 0.86
CA GLN A 30 -21.37 -6.42 -0.45
C GLN A 30 -20.25 -6.76 -1.45
N ASP A 31 -19.26 -7.53 -1.02
CA ASP A 31 -18.09 -7.95 -1.82
C ASP A 31 -17.20 -6.78 -2.30
N ARG A 32 -17.35 -5.60 -1.68
CA ARG A 32 -16.60 -4.38 -2.01
C ARG A 32 -15.44 -4.19 -1.04
N PHE A 33 -14.26 -3.93 -1.61
CA PHE A 33 -13.10 -3.52 -0.85
C PHE A 33 -13.24 -2.09 -0.32
N PRO A 34 -12.47 -1.69 0.71
CA PRO A 34 -12.65 -0.41 1.40
C PRO A 34 -12.59 0.82 0.49
N TRP A 35 -11.80 0.79 -0.58
CA TRP A 35 -11.69 1.89 -1.56
C TRP A 35 -12.77 1.86 -2.65
N GLN A 36 -13.68 0.89 -2.62
CA GLN A 36 -14.86 0.80 -3.46
C GLN A 36 -16.14 1.21 -2.71
N VAL A 37 -16.07 1.34 -1.38
CA VAL A 37 -17.17 1.74 -0.50
C VAL A 37 -17.08 3.25 -0.19
N PRO A 38 -18.18 4.02 -0.24
CA PRO A 38 -18.21 5.43 0.16
C PRO A 38 -17.82 5.64 1.63
N LEU A 39 -17.23 6.80 1.94
CA LEU A 39 -16.86 7.17 3.31
C LEU A 39 -18.06 7.17 4.27
N LEU A 40 -19.24 7.57 3.78
CA LEU A 40 -20.49 7.58 4.56
C LEU A 40 -20.92 6.17 5.00
N GLU A 41 -20.48 5.14 4.29
CA GLU A 41 -20.72 3.72 4.59
C GLU A 41 -19.54 3.08 5.35
N GLY A 42 -18.54 3.86 5.78
CA GLY A 42 -17.35 3.35 6.45
C GLY A 42 -16.22 2.92 5.51
N GLY A 43 -16.30 3.29 4.23
CA GLY A 43 -15.26 3.07 3.24
C GLY A 43 -14.30 4.25 3.06
N SER A 44 -13.72 4.35 1.87
CA SER A 44 -12.65 5.31 1.54
C SER A 44 -12.58 5.67 0.05
N ALA A 45 -13.64 5.41 -0.72
CA ALA A 45 -13.64 5.58 -2.18
C ALA A 45 -13.28 7.00 -2.65
N GLU A 46 -13.64 8.02 -1.88
CA GLU A 46 -13.38 9.44 -2.14
C GLU A 46 -11.87 9.76 -2.16
N PHE A 47 -11.07 8.97 -1.46
CA PHE A 47 -9.63 9.15 -1.34
C PHE A 47 -8.85 8.48 -2.48
N LEU A 48 -9.53 7.71 -3.34
CA LEU A 48 -8.93 7.05 -4.49
C LEU A 48 -8.79 7.97 -5.73
N ALA A 49 -9.07 9.27 -5.58
CA ALA A 49 -8.84 10.24 -6.65
C ALA A 49 -7.33 10.51 -6.85
N LYS A 50 -6.91 10.83 -8.08
CA LYS A 50 -5.49 11.07 -8.42
C LYS A 50 -4.84 12.21 -7.62
N ASN A 51 -5.59 13.26 -7.34
CA ASN A 51 -5.16 14.40 -6.52
C ASN A 51 -5.19 14.14 -5.01
N LYS A 52 -5.63 12.94 -4.59
CA LYS A 52 -5.73 12.52 -3.19
C LYS A 52 -4.69 11.46 -2.81
N ALA A 53 -3.63 11.28 -3.60
CA ALA A 53 -2.55 10.31 -3.33
C ALA A 53 -2.00 10.35 -1.89
N VAL A 54 -2.00 11.53 -1.26
CA VAL A 54 -1.54 11.73 0.13
C VAL A 54 -2.45 11.08 1.19
N GLU A 55 -3.70 10.77 0.83
CA GLU A 55 -4.74 10.16 1.67
C GLU A 55 -4.73 8.62 1.61
N VAL A 56 -3.68 8.01 1.04
CA VAL A 56 -3.56 6.55 0.95
C VAL A 56 -3.78 5.85 2.30
N CYS A 57 -3.51 6.55 3.40
CA CYS A 57 -3.70 6.02 4.74
C CYS A 57 -5.16 5.85 5.16
N ALA A 58 -6.09 6.63 4.60
CA ALA A 58 -7.53 6.48 4.85
C ALA A 58 -8.04 5.09 4.46
N HIS A 59 -7.49 4.51 3.38
CA HIS A 59 -7.84 3.16 2.96
C HIS A 59 -7.46 2.09 3.98
N TRP A 60 -6.32 2.25 4.67
CA TRP A 60 -5.91 1.32 5.73
C TRP A 60 -6.62 1.60 7.05
N GLN A 61 -7.00 2.85 7.31
CA GLN A 61 -7.84 3.20 8.45
C GLN A 61 -9.24 2.60 8.33
N ALA A 62 -9.80 2.51 7.12
CA ALA A 62 -11.05 1.79 6.87
C ALA A 62 -10.94 0.29 7.20
N LEU A 63 -9.72 -0.29 7.12
CA LEU A 63 -9.43 -1.67 7.55
C LEU A 63 -8.98 -1.79 9.02
N ALA A 64 -9.02 -0.71 9.81
CA ALA A 64 -8.44 -0.72 11.15
C ALA A 64 -9.10 -1.76 12.07
N ASN A 65 -10.41 -1.97 11.94
CA ASN A 65 -11.15 -2.97 12.72
C ASN A 65 -10.71 -4.39 12.38
N GLU A 66 -10.49 -4.70 11.10
CA GLU A 66 -10.09 -6.03 10.64
C GLU A 66 -8.61 -6.32 10.86
N LEU A 67 -7.76 -5.29 10.79
CA LEU A 67 -6.32 -5.44 11.00
C LEU A 67 -5.94 -5.43 12.48
N SER A 68 -6.63 -4.63 13.31
CA SER A 68 -6.36 -4.35 14.75
C SER A 68 -4.96 -3.79 15.10
N ASN A 69 -3.93 -4.13 14.33
CA ASN A 69 -2.54 -3.82 14.58
C ASN A 69 -1.91 -3.12 13.36
N PRO A 70 -1.61 -1.81 13.45
CA PRO A 70 -1.08 -1.03 12.32
C PRO A 70 0.34 -1.46 11.90
N LYS A 71 1.06 -2.23 12.73
CA LYS A 71 2.39 -2.77 12.37
C LYS A 71 2.32 -3.70 11.15
N VAL A 72 1.15 -4.31 10.89
CA VAL A 72 0.93 -5.19 9.74
C VAL A 72 1.07 -4.41 8.43
N VAL A 73 0.78 -3.11 8.38
CA VAL A 73 0.86 -2.29 7.15
C VAL A 73 2.31 -1.85 6.83
N ARG A 74 3.28 -2.27 7.64
CA ARG A 74 4.71 -1.97 7.44
C ARG A 74 5.47 -3.25 7.07
N CYS A 75 6.34 -3.14 6.08
CA CYS A 75 7.30 -4.19 5.75
C CYS A 75 8.50 -4.09 6.72
N PRO A 76 8.92 -5.18 7.39
CA PRO A 76 10.06 -5.15 8.30
C PRO A 76 11.42 -4.85 7.63
N ARG A 77 11.51 -4.99 6.30
CA ARG A 77 12.68 -4.58 5.49
C ARG A 77 12.67 -3.10 5.13
N ASP A 78 11.53 -2.44 5.26
CA ASP A 78 11.39 -1.01 4.97
C ASP A 78 11.89 -0.18 6.17
N GLY A 79 13.19 0.11 6.15
CA GLY A 79 13.89 0.81 7.23
C GLY A 79 13.53 2.29 7.37
N ASP A 80 12.97 2.91 6.32
CA ASP A 80 12.64 4.34 6.29
C ASP A 80 11.26 4.68 6.88
N ARG A 81 10.59 3.68 7.46
CA ARG A 81 9.22 3.79 7.96
C ARG A 81 9.16 3.93 9.47
N LEU A 82 8.23 4.76 9.92
CA LEU A 82 7.85 4.85 11.32
C LEU A 82 6.88 3.72 11.63
N GLN A 83 7.08 3.03 12.76
CA GLN A 83 6.17 1.99 13.16
C GLN A 83 5.04 2.59 14.00
N ALA A 84 3.87 2.75 13.41
CA ALA A 84 2.68 3.19 14.12
C ALA A 84 2.21 2.16 15.17
N ASN A 85 1.59 2.64 16.23
CA ASN A 85 0.98 1.81 17.28
C ASN A 85 -0.52 2.03 17.47
N THR A 86 -1.11 2.95 16.70
CA THR A 86 -2.55 3.16 16.56
C THR A 86 -2.86 3.47 15.09
N PHE A 87 -4.11 3.28 14.65
CA PHE A 87 -4.62 3.77 13.37
C PHE A 87 -5.05 5.24 13.40
N ASP A 88 -4.93 5.91 14.55
CA ASP A 88 -5.38 7.30 14.71
C ASP A 88 -4.65 8.30 13.80
N GLN A 89 -5.40 9.33 13.43
CA GLN A 89 -4.87 10.52 12.80
C GLN A 89 -4.36 11.50 13.87
N ASN A 90 -3.05 11.76 13.84
CA ASN A 90 -2.32 12.56 14.82
C ASN A 90 -2.29 11.95 16.24
N ALA A 91 -1.24 12.29 16.99
CA ALA A 91 -1.20 11.96 18.41
C ALA A 91 -2.10 12.94 19.21
N PRO A 92 -2.76 12.48 20.29
CA PRO A 92 -3.43 13.36 21.24
C PRO A 92 -2.46 14.42 21.79
N ARG A 93 -2.97 15.62 22.12
CA ARG A 93 -2.14 16.65 22.74
C ARG A 93 -1.82 16.29 24.20
N GLY A 94 -0.66 16.74 24.67
CA GLY A 94 -0.25 16.59 26.07
C GLY A 94 0.38 15.22 26.39
N ALA A 95 0.42 14.87 27.69
CA ALA A 95 1.10 13.67 28.17
C ALA A 95 0.55 12.36 27.57
N ALA A 96 -0.74 12.32 27.23
CA ALA A 96 -1.41 11.17 26.61
C ALA A 96 -0.83 10.81 25.22
N GLY A 97 -0.25 11.79 24.50
CA GLY A 97 0.34 11.56 23.17
C GLY A 97 1.80 11.13 23.17
N ARG A 98 2.50 11.14 24.32
CA ARG A 98 3.97 10.94 24.37
C ARG A 98 4.42 9.58 23.84
N ASN A 99 3.60 8.55 24.03
CA ASN A 99 3.89 7.18 23.61
C ASN A 99 3.09 6.76 22.37
N ILE A 100 2.31 7.67 21.78
CA ILE A 100 1.49 7.38 20.60
C ILE A 100 2.28 7.72 19.34
N THR A 101 2.46 6.72 18.48
CA THR A 101 2.96 6.91 17.12
C THR A 101 1.76 6.79 16.17
N PRO A 102 1.20 7.92 15.71
CA PRO A 102 -0.01 7.92 14.89
C PRO A 102 0.25 7.31 13.51
N PHE A 103 -0.79 6.75 12.91
CA PHE A 103 -0.68 6.14 11.58
C PHE A 103 -0.49 7.19 10.50
N CYS A 104 -1.27 8.28 10.57
CA CYS A 104 -1.13 9.44 9.70
C CYS A 104 -0.95 10.70 10.52
N THR A 105 -0.19 11.66 9.97
CA THR A 105 0.00 12.98 10.58
C THR A 105 -0.42 14.09 9.62
N GLY A 106 -1.04 15.14 10.13
CA GLY A 106 -1.54 16.28 9.36
C GLY A 106 -3.04 16.21 9.12
N LYS A 107 -3.51 17.00 8.15
CA LYS A 107 -4.93 17.09 7.73
C LYS A 107 -5.15 16.39 6.39
N PRO A 108 -6.38 15.96 6.03
CA PRO A 108 -6.70 15.28 4.77
C PRO A 108 -6.47 16.08 3.45
N GLU A 109 -5.92 17.28 3.55
CA GLU A 109 -5.56 18.15 2.42
C GLU A 109 -4.07 18.50 2.45
N LYS A 110 -3.41 18.23 3.59
CA LYS A 110 -2.04 18.57 3.93
C LYS A 110 -1.52 17.54 4.94
N HIS A 111 -1.49 16.26 4.59
CA HIS A 111 -0.70 15.30 5.35
C HIS A 111 0.75 15.76 5.23
N ALA A 112 1.25 16.45 6.26
CA ALA A 112 2.39 17.38 6.18
C ALA A 112 3.74 16.71 5.87
N LYS A 113 3.74 15.39 5.70
CA LYS A 113 4.72 14.52 5.04
C LYS A 113 3.98 13.18 4.96
N GLY A 114 3.65 12.73 3.75
CA GLY A 114 2.76 11.58 3.51
C GLY A 114 3.11 10.36 4.35
N ALA A 115 2.08 9.62 4.76
CA ALA A 115 2.11 8.56 5.77
C ALA A 115 3.37 7.68 5.71
N LYS A 116 4.35 7.99 6.58
CA LYS A 116 5.59 7.20 6.73
C LYS A 116 5.38 5.89 7.49
N SER A 117 4.13 5.53 7.77
CA SER A 117 3.79 4.37 8.60
C SER A 117 3.55 3.09 7.82
N MET A 118 3.54 3.19 6.49
CA MET A 118 3.04 2.17 5.57
C MET A 118 4.04 1.88 4.45
N SER A 119 4.19 0.60 4.14
CA SER A 119 5.15 0.09 3.16
C SER A 119 4.51 -0.51 1.92
N TYR A 120 3.19 -0.59 1.88
CA TYR A 120 2.48 -1.25 0.80
C TYR A 120 1.66 -0.25 -0.02
N PHE A 121 1.63 -0.45 -1.33
CA PHE A 121 0.75 0.30 -2.23
C PHE A 121 -0.68 -0.28 -2.19
N ILE A 122 -1.64 0.48 -2.70
CA ILE A 122 -3.00 -0.02 -2.97
C ILE A 122 -3.21 0.00 -4.48
N ALA A 123 -3.71 -1.11 -5.02
CA ALA A 123 -4.12 -1.21 -6.41
C ALA A 123 -5.64 -1.06 -6.51
N LYS A 124 -6.08 -0.04 -7.25
CA LYS A 124 -7.50 0.32 -7.38
C LYS A 124 -8.31 -0.76 -8.10
N GLY A 125 -7.69 -1.47 -9.04
CA GLY A 125 -8.34 -2.51 -9.85
C GLY A 125 -8.65 -3.80 -9.08
N ALA A 126 -8.27 -3.89 -7.81
CA ALA A 126 -8.55 -5.05 -6.98
C ALA A 126 -10.06 -5.19 -6.72
N ASP A 127 -10.53 -6.44 -6.79
CA ASP A 127 -11.94 -6.78 -6.67
C ASP A 127 -12.05 -8.28 -6.37
N GLU A 128 -12.99 -8.68 -5.51
CA GLU A 128 -13.16 -10.08 -5.12
C GLU A 128 -13.53 -10.98 -6.33
N ALA A 129 -14.24 -10.45 -7.32
CA ALA A 129 -14.56 -11.17 -8.56
C ALA A 129 -13.37 -11.26 -9.53
N LYS A 130 -12.25 -10.58 -9.26
CA LYS A 130 -11.06 -10.51 -10.11
C LYS A 130 -9.83 -10.99 -9.35
N PRO A 131 -9.72 -12.31 -9.08
CA PRO A 131 -8.75 -12.89 -8.15
C PRO A 131 -7.29 -12.59 -8.52
N ASN A 132 -6.98 -12.50 -9.82
CA ASN A 132 -5.63 -12.27 -10.33
C ASN A 132 -5.20 -10.79 -10.37
N ASN A 133 -6.10 -9.86 -10.08
CA ASN A 133 -5.74 -8.45 -10.06
C ASN A 133 -4.86 -8.15 -8.85
N LEU A 134 -3.95 -7.19 -8.98
CA LEU A 134 -3.18 -6.69 -7.85
C LEU A 134 -4.14 -6.05 -6.84
N LEU A 135 -3.94 -6.36 -5.55
CA LEU A 135 -4.57 -5.69 -4.42
C LEU A 135 -3.59 -4.75 -3.74
N SER A 136 -2.38 -5.23 -3.47
CA SER A 136 -1.34 -4.49 -2.78
C SER A 136 0.04 -5.10 -3.08
N GLY A 137 1.10 -4.54 -2.53
CA GLY A 137 2.44 -5.06 -2.63
C GLY A 137 3.46 -4.06 -2.10
N ASP A 138 4.73 -4.45 -2.07
CA ASP A 138 5.78 -3.54 -1.62
C ASP A 138 5.80 -2.25 -2.43
N ARG A 139 6.01 -1.12 -1.75
CA ARG A 139 5.97 0.20 -2.38
C ARG A 139 7.19 0.54 -3.24
N ASN A 140 8.26 -0.24 -3.19
CA ASN A 140 9.57 0.12 -3.75
C ASN A 140 9.64 -0.11 -5.26
N ILE A 141 8.57 0.28 -5.96
CA ILE A 141 8.48 0.29 -7.41
C ILE A 141 8.88 1.68 -7.89
N GLU A 142 9.94 1.75 -8.69
CA GLU A 142 10.28 2.95 -9.45
C GLU A 142 9.66 2.90 -10.84
N PHE A 143 9.44 4.08 -11.39
CA PHE A 143 8.90 4.31 -12.72
C PHE A 143 9.27 5.72 -13.16
N GLY A 144 9.56 5.90 -14.45
CA GLY A 144 9.95 7.19 -14.98
C GLY A 144 11.44 7.48 -14.82
N THR A 145 11.78 8.77 -14.81
CA THR A 145 13.14 9.22 -14.53
C THR A 145 13.46 8.94 -13.06
N PHE A 146 14.56 8.24 -12.81
CA PHE A 146 15.06 7.87 -11.49
C PHE A 146 14.86 9.00 -10.47
N ALA A 147 14.27 8.66 -9.32
CA ALA A 147 14.16 9.58 -8.21
C ALA A 147 15.57 10.08 -7.83
N LYS A 148 15.71 11.37 -7.56
CA LYS A 148 16.99 11.92 -7.10
C LYS A 148 17.30 11.30 -5.73
N GLU A 149 18.45 10.65 -5.62
CA GLU A 149 18.90 10.03 -4.37
C GLU A 149 18.72 10.97 -3.16
N GLY A 150 18.14 10.45 -2.09
CA GLY A 150 18.04 11.13 -0.79
C GLY A 150 16.80 12.02 -0.59
N LYS A 151 15.96 12.26 -1.60
CA LYS A 151 14.72 13.02 -1.41
C LYS A 151 13.53 12.12 -1.07
N LEU A 152 12.71 12.57 -0.12
CA LEU A 152 11.41 11.94 0.15
C LEU A 152 10.49 12.24 -1.03
N GLU A 153 10.12 11.21 -1.78
CA GLU A 153 9.11 11.31 -2.81
C GLU A 153 7.72 11.42 -2.15
N PRO A 154 6.86 12.33 -2.63
CA PRO A 154 5.50 12.41 -2.16
C PRO A 154 4.73 11.13 -2.50
N ALA A 155 3.58 10.93 -1.87
CA ALA A 155 2.68 9.86 -2.27
C ALA A 155 2.22 10.09 -3.72
N LYS A 156 2.10 9.03 -4.51
CA LYS A 156 1.84 9.10 -5.95
C LYS A 156 0.67 8.21 -6.33
N HIS A 157 -0.15 8.68 -7.25
CA HIS A 157 -1.20 7.89 -7.88
C HIS A 157 -0.86 7.74 -9.36
N ILE A 158 -0.56 6.51 -9.79
CA ILE A 158 -0.04 6.21 -11.13
C ILE A 158 -0.93 5.24 -11.85
N VAL A 159 -1.16 5.53 -13.13
CA VAL A 159 -1.86 4.65 -14.07
C VAL A 159 -0.84 4.04 -14.99
N PHE A 160 -0.55 2.75 -14.84
CA PHE A 160 0.49 2.05 -15.61
C PHE A 160 -0.01 1.53 -16.96
N LYS A 161 -1.30 1.20 -17.04
CA LYS A 161 -1.92 0.48 -18.17
C LYS A 161 -1.29 -0.91 -18.38
N LYS A 162 -1.57 -1.51 -19.53
CA LYS A 162 -0.99 -2.80 -19.96
C LYS A 162 0.19 -2.67 -20.94
N LYS A 163 0.37 -1.50 -21.56
CA LYS A 163 1.48 -1.21 -22.49
C LYS A 163 2.45 -0.26 -21.81
N PHE A 164 3.55 -0.79 -21.33
CA PHE A 164 4.57 -0.01 -20.64
C PHE A 164 5.32 0.90 -21.62
N THR A 165 5.59 2.11 -21.17
CA THR A 165 6.44 3.09 -21.88
C THR A 165 7.67 3.35 -21.02
N THR A 166 8.72 3.95 -21.57
CA THR A 166 9.94 4.31 -20.81
C THR A 166 9.63 5.07 -19.51
N LYS A 167 8.52 5.84 -19.46
CA LYS A 167 8.12 6.60 -18.28
C LYS A 167 7.22 5.84 -17.29
N LYS A 168 6.68 4.70 -17.68
CA LYS A 168 5.66 3.93 -16.94
C LYS A 168 5.99 2.45 -16.88
N THR A 169 7.27 2.09 -16.90
CA THR A 169 7.72 0.72 -16.63
C THR A 169 7.91 0.58 -15.12
N PRO A 170 7.16 -0.30 -14.43
CA PRO A 170 7.35 -0.55 -13.01
C PRO A 170 8.56 -1.47 -12.81
N LEU A 171 9.55 -0.99 -12.06
CA LEU A 171 10.77 -1.76 -11.72
C LEU A 171 10.97 -1.77 -10.21
N TRP A 172 11.36 -2.91 -9.65
CA TRP A 172 11.73 -2.97 -8.23
C TRP A 172 13.08 -2.30 -7.99
N THR A 173 13.12 -1.39 -7.01
CA THR A 173 14.38 -0.88 -6.49
C THR A 173 15.02 -1.88 -5.53
N GLN A 174 16.30 -1.68 -5.22
CA GLN A 174 16.99 -2.50 -4.22
C GLN A 174 16.66 -2.14 -2.77
N GLY A 175 15.80 -1.13 -2.53
CA GLY A 175 15.59 -0.53 -1.21
C GLY A 175 14.95 -1.44 -0.16
N ILE A 176 14.22 -2.49 -0.57
CA ILE A 176 13.54 -3.41 0.38
C ILE A 176 13.98 -4.86 0.15
N HIS A 177 13.67 -5.44 -1.02
CA HIS A 177 13.91 -6.85 -1.33
C HIS A 177 14.89 -7.06 -2.51
N GLU A 178 16.00 -6.33 -2.54
CA GLU A 178 17.17 -6.65 -3.40
C GLU A 178 16.82 -6.78 -4.90
N GLY A 179 15.94 -5.91 -5.42
CA GLY A 179 15.50 -5.92 -6.84
C GLY A 179 14.32 -6.86 -7.14
N GLN A 180 13.64 -7.33 -6.10
CA GLN A 180 12.36 -8.02 -6.16
C GLN A 180 11.37 -7.31 -5.23
N GLY A 181 10.13 -7.78 -5.24
CA GLY A 181 9.11 -7.40 -4.27
C GLY A 181 8.10 -8.52 -4.06
N ASP A 182 7.30 -8.37 -3.02
CA ASP A 182 6.18 -9.23 -2.71
C ASP A 182 4.88 -8.49 -3.08
N ILE A 183 4.01 -9.15 -3.84
CA ILE A 183 2.72 -8.61 -4.29
C ILE A 183 1.58 -9.45 -3.72
N LEU A 184 0.47 -8.80 -3.42
CA LEU A 184 -0.76 -9.39 -2.94
C LEU A 184 -1.82 -9.27 -4.04
N LEU A 185 -2.45 -10.39 -4.38
CA LEU A 185 -3.54 -10.45 -5.36
C LEU A 185 -4.90 -10.37 -4.65
N SER A 186 -5.97 -10.09 -5.40
CA SER A 186 -7.33 -9.95 -4.85
C SER A 186 -7.83 -11.21 -4.15
N ASP A 187 -7.36 -12.40 -4.56
CA ASP A 187 -7.70 -13.67 -3.90
C ASP A 187 -7.00 -13.89 -2.54
N SER A 188 -6.22 -12.90 -2.08
CA SER A 188 -5.37 -12.95 -0.88
C SER A 188 -4.12 -13.83 -0.99
N SER A 189 -3.77 -14.29 -2.19
CA SER A 189 -2.48 -14.94 -2.43
C SER A 189 -1.35 -13.92 -2.53
N VAL A 190 -0.18 -14.29 -2.01
CA VAL A 190 1.02 -13.44 -2.04
C VAL A 190 2.07 -14.09 -2.93
N GLN A 191 2.59 -13.33 -3.88
CA GLN A 191 3.54 -13.77 -4.87
C GLN A 191 4.84 -12.99 -4.73
N GLN A 192 5.97 -13.69 -4.79
CA GLN A 192 7.28 -13.06 -4.90
C GLN A 192 7.55 -12.80 -6.38
N ALA A 193 7.76 -11.53 -6.75
CA ALA A 193 7.85 -11.12 -8.14
C ALA A 193 9.16 -10.37 -8.43
N SER A 194 9.84 -10.77 -9.49
CA SER A 194 10.79 -9.90 -10.19
C SER A 194 10.04 -8.78 -10.92
N SER A 195 10.75 -7.78 -11.45
CA SER A 195 10.12 -6.71 -12.23
C SER A 195 9.41 -7.25 -13.48
N SER A 196 10.02 -8.24 -14.15
CA SER A 196 9.41 -8.92 -15.29
C SER A 196 8.12 -9.65 -14.90
N LYS A 197 8.10 -10.33 -13.75
CA LYS A 197 6.92 -11.04 -13.27
C LYS A 197 5.82 -10.08 -12.82
N LEU A 198 6.16 -8.97 -12.18
CA LEU A 198 5.21 -7.90 -11.84
C LEU A 198 4.54 -7.36 -13.10
N MET A 199 5.33 -7.02 -14.12
CA MET A 199 4.81 -6.56 -15.41
C MET A 199 3.87 -7.59 -16.07
N GLN A 200 4.21 -8.88 -15.98
CA GLN A 200 3.35 -9.95 -16.47
C GLN A 200 2.00 -9.97 -15.74
N TYR A 201 1.98 -9.89 -14.41
CA TYR A 201 0.73 -9.81 -13.64
C TYR A 201 -0.13 -8.60 -14.04
N MET A 202 0.47 -7.46 -14.34
CA MET A 202 -0.25 -6.26 -14.79
C MET A 202 -0.78 -6.42 -16.22
N ILE A 203 -0.07 -7.10 -17.11
CA ILE A 203 -0.56 -7.40 -18.47
C ILE A 203 -1.75 -8.36 -18.41
N ASP A 204 -1.65 -9.41 -17.59
CA ASP A 204 -2.64 -10.49 -17.45
C ASP A 204 -3.84 -10.08 -16.60
N SER A 205 -3.69 -9.04 -15.76
CA SER A 205 -4.76 -8.43 -14.96
C SER A 205 -5.98 -8.10 -15.80
N SER A 206 -7.18 -8.25 -15.24
CA SER A 206 -8.41 -7.83 -15.93
C SER A 206 -8.60 -6.31 -15.94
N ASP A 207 -7.85 -5.57 -15.11
CA ASP A 207 -7.82 -4.10 -15.12
C ASP A 207 -6.94 -3.57 -16.27
N SER A 208 -7.53 -2.76 -17.16
CA SER A 208 -6.80 -2.16 -18.28
C SER A 208 -5.90 -1.00 -17.87
N GLU A 209 -6.21 -0.35 -16.74
CA GLU A 209 -5.53 0.86 -16.28
C GLU A 209 -4.41 0.55 -15.28
N ASN A 210 -4.50 -0.56 -14.53
CA ASN A 210 -3.56 -0.94 -13.47
C ASN A 210 -3.16 0.28 -12.64
N GLU A 211 -4.18 0.88 -12.02
CA GLU A 211 -4.04 2.12 -11.29
C GLU A 211 -3.59 1.82 -9.84
N ILE A 212 -2.45 2.38 -9.43
CA ILE A 212 -1.79 2.09 -8.16
C ILE A 212 -1.49 3.39 -7.41
N MET A 213 -1.82 3.38 -6.12
CA MET A 213 -1.57 4.45 -5.16
C MET A 213 -0.43 4.07 -4.23
N PHE A 214 0.68 4.81 -4.32
CA PHE A 214 1.91 4.58 -3.56
C PHE A 214 2.00 5.53 -2.36
N PRO A 215 2.39 5.02 -1.18
CA PRO A 215 2.70 5.87 -0.05
C PRO A 215 3.98 6.68 -0.27
N ALA A 216 4.04 7.88 0.33
CA ALA A 216 5.23 8.73 0.28
C ALA A 216 6.45 7.99 0.83
N GLY A 217 7.61 8.09 0.21
CA GLY A 217 8.80 7.30 0.57
C GLY A 217 10.06 7.78 -0.12
N LYS A 218 11.23 7.38 0.38
CA LYS A 218 12.49 7.57 -0.35
C LYS A 218 12.68 6.49 -1.42
#